data_AF-A0A3N0HYX8-F1
#
_entry.id   AF-A0A3N0HYX8-F1
#
_cell.length_a   1.000
_cell.length_b   1.000
_cell.length_c   1.000
_cell.angle_alpha   90.00
_cell.angle_beta   90.00
_cell.angle_gamma   90.00
#
_symmetry.space_group_name_H-M   'P 1'
#
loop_
_entity.id
_entity.type
_entity.pdbx_description
1 polymer ?
#
loop_
_entity_poly.entity_id
_entity_poly.type
_entity_poly.pdbx_seq_one_letter_code
_entity_poly.pdbx_strand_id
1 'polypeptide(L)'
;MVGPRICPHPHLSNPEIKNIYNCFRDSSSSINSLNTQALSENAKELEEKNLYDVLSSTIQQQLIFLDANKILPILNDIYSNIVKDLDLDFSNSLLTAFLMHTSFMLERLIKKQPLAYKHLNTLQRKYSNIYNVVYEHFLVIKDIFYCEIYETELAYIVEMFAEFAESKKTS
;
A
#
# COMPACT_ATOMS: atom_id res chain seq x y z
N MET A 1 -6.15 -12.32 26.85
CA MET A 1 -6.48 -12.47 25.41
C MET A 1 -7.09 -11.17 24.94
N VAL A 2 -6.33 -10.37 24.21
CA VAL A 2 -6.81 -9.11 23.60
C VAL A 2 -6.60 -9.32 22.12
N GLY A 3 -7.68 -9.42 21.35
CA GLY A 3 -7.59 -9.53 19.88
C GLY A 3 -6.87 -8.31 19.28
N PRO A 4 -6.45 -8.38 18.00
CA PRO A 4 -5.80 -7.27 17.34
C PRO A 4 -6.71 -6.03 17.41
N ARG A 5 -6.21 -4.96 18.04
CA ARG A 5 -6.93 -3.69 18.11
C ARG A 5 -6.90 -3.07 16.72
N ILE A 6 -8.02 -3.15 16.01
CA ILE A 6 -8.25 -2.38 14.81
C ILE A 6 -8.43 -0.92 15.24
N CYS A 7 -7.40 -0.10 15.07
CA CYS A 7 -7.54 1.35 15.23
C CYS A 7 -8.22 1.92 13.97
N PRO A 8 -9.22 2.82 14.12
CA PRO A 8 -9.92 3.39 12.99
C PRO A 8 -9.00 4.41 12.28
N HIS A 9 -8.54 4.09 11.07
CA HIS A 9 -7.86 5.06 10.21
C HIS A 9 -8.79 6.27 9.97
N PRO A 10 -8.36 7.51 10.26
CA PRO A 10 -9.21 8.70 10.24
C PRO A 10 -9.87 8.99 8.88
N HIS A 11 -9.33 8.44 7.78
CA HIS A 11 -9.81 8.63 6.41
C HIS A 11 -10.37 7.36 5.74
N LEU A 12 -10.46 6.24 6.47
CA LEU A 12 -11.37 5.12 6.12
C LEU A 12 -12.79 5.36 6.65
N SER A 13 -13.10 6.60 7.02
CA SER A 13 -14.44 7.05 7.40
C SER A 13 -15.37 7.23 6.21
N ASN A 14 -14.87 7.16 4.97
CA ASN A 14 -15.74 6.88 3.82
C ASN A 14 -16.09 5.38 3.84
N PRO A 15 -17.34 4.99 4.17
CA PRO A 15 -17.76 3.60 4.18
C PRO A 15 -17.50 2.90 2.84
N GLU A 16 -17.46 3.62 1.71
CA GLU A 16 -17.17 3.05 0.39
C GLU A 16 -15.73 2.55 0.27
N ILE A 17 -14.73 3.34 0.69
CA ILE A 17 -13.30 2.94 0.61
C ILE A 17 -13.02 1.80 1.60
N LYS A 18 -13.62 1.85 2.79
CA LYS A 18 -13.52 0.76 3.78
C LYS A 18 -14.19 -0.51 3.27
N ASN A 19 -15.32 -0.39 2.59
CA ASN A 19 -15.99 -1.52 1.95
C ASN A 19 -15.19 -2.05 0.76
N ILE A 20 -14.53 -1.22 -0.04
CA ILE A 20 -13.66 -1.67 -1.14
C ILE A 20 -12.44 -2.41 -0.58
N TYR A 21 -11.76 -1.85 0.43
CA TYR A 21 -10.63 -2.51 1.09
C TYR A 21 -11.03 -3.86 1.72
N ASN A 22 -12.18 -3.92 2.41
CA ASN A 22 -12.69 -5.16 3.01
C ASN A 22 -13.17 -6.15 1.94
N CYS A 23 -13.91 -5.70 0.92
CA CYS A 23 -14.37 -6.50 -0.21
C CYS A 23 -13.18 -7.13 -0.95
N PHE A 24 -12.09 -6.36 -1.10
CA PHE A 24 -10.87 -6.86 -1.72
C PHE A 24 -10.16 -7.90 -0.86
N ARG A 25 -10.03 -7.63 0.45
CA ARG A 25 -9.49 -8.59 1.44
C ARG A 25 -10.27 -9.91 1.43
N ASP A 26 -11.59 -9.84 1.32
CA ASP A 26 -12.47 -11.02 1.34
C ASP A 26 -12.42 -11.79 0.01
N SER A 27 -12.33 -11.09 -1.13
CA SER A 27 -12.27 -11.72 -2.46
C SER A 27 -11.01 -12.57 -2.68
N SER A 28 -9.88 -12.19 -2.07
CA SER A 28 -8.63 -12.97 -2.12
C SER A 28 -8.75 -14.36 -1.45
N SER A 29 -9.71 -14.55 -0.55
CA SER A 29 -9.91 -15.84 0.13
C SER A 29 -10.61 -16.90 -0.73
N SER A 30 -11.19 -16.52 -1.87
CA SER A 30 -12.05 -17.39 -2.68
C SER A 30 -11.37 -18.09 -3.88
N ILE A 31 -10.10 -17.78 -4.18
CA ILE A 31 -9.42 -18.30 -5.40
C ILE A 31 -8.79 -19.70 -5.22
N ASN A 32 -8.87 -20.31 -4.04
CA ASN A 32 -8.12 -21.53 -3.78
C ASN A 32 -8.88 -22.83 -4.14
N SER A 33 -8.88 -23.21 -5.42
CA SER A 33 -8.83 -24.63 -5.81
C SER A 33 -8.48 -24.79 -7.30
N LEU A 34 -7.29 -25.33 -7.59
CA LEU A 34 -6.93 -26.34 -8.61
C LEU A 34 -5.39 -26.35 -8.80
N ASN A 35 -4.76 -27.52 -8.66
CA ASN A 35 -3.31 -27.75 -8.57
C ASN A 35 -2.70 -28.20 -9.92
N THR A 36 -1.42 -27.89 -10.21
CA THR A 36 -0.31 -28.82 -10.61
C THR A 36 0.95 -28.02 -11.05
N GLN A 37 2.12 -28.36 -10.50
CA GLN A 37 3.37 -27.56 -10.39
C GLN A 37 4.03 -26.94 -11.65
N ALA A 38 3.74 -27.35 -12.89
CA ALA A 38 4.26 -26.67 -14.10
C ALA A 38 3.26 -25.65 -14.68
N LEU A 39 1.98 -25.81 -14.35
CA LEU A 39 0.96 -24.78 -14.51
C LEU A 39 1.09 -23.74 -13.40
N SER A 40 1.73 -24.04 -12.25
CA SER A 40 1.72 -23.13 -11.11
C SER A 40 2.55 -21.88 -11.31
N GLU A 41 3.65 -21.91 -12.07
CA GLU A 41 4.41 -20.69 -12.37
C GLU A 41 3.63 -19.77 -13.32
N ASN A 42 3.13 -20.32 -14.44
CA ASN A 42 2.26 -19.59 -15.37
C ASN A 42 0.94 -19.15 -14.73
N ALA A 43 0.37 -19.96 -13.83
CA ALA A 43 -0.87 -19.63 -13.11
C ALA A 43 -0.62 -18.59 -12.04
N LYS A 44 0.53 -18.61 -11.35
CA LYS A 44 0.91 -17.58 -10.38
C LYS A 44 1.21 -16.26 -11.08
N GLU A 45 1.93 -16.28 -12.20
CA GLU A 45 2.16 -15.09 -13.03
C GLU A 45 0.83 -14.54 -13.60
N LEU A 46 -0.06 -15.42 -14.04
CA LEU A 46 -1.41 -15.04 -14.49
C LEU A 46 -2.25 -14.48 -13.34
N GLU A 47 -2.16 -15.04 -12.13
CA GLU A 47 -2.85 -14.57 -10.93
C GLU A 47 -2.33 -13.19 -10.48
N GLU A 48 -1.01 -13.01 -10.45
CA GLU A 48 -0.35 -11.73 -10.16
C GLU A 48 -0.69 -10.67 -11.21
N LYS A 49 -0.72 -11.05 -12.49
CA LYS A 49 -1.14 -10.18 -13.59
C LYS A 49 -2.63 -9.80 -13.47
N ASN A 50 -3.51 -10.78 -13.23
CA ASN A 50 -4.93 -10.53 -13.04
C ASN A 50 -5.18 -9.62 -11.83
N LEU A 51 -4.43 -9.84 -10.74
CA LEU A 51 -4.48 -8.99 -9.55
C LEU A 51 -4.10 -7.54 -9.91
N TYR A 52 -2.98 -7.35 -10.59
CA TYR A 52 -2.51 -6.04 -11.01
C TYR A 52 -3.51 -5.34 -11.95
N ASP A 53 -4.10 -6.07 -12.90
CA ASP A 53 -5.09 -5.53 -13.85
C ASP A 53 -6.39 -5.10 -13.12
N VAL A 54 -6.87 -5.89 -12.16
CA VAL A 54 -8.02 -5.54 -11.31
C VAL A 54 -7.71 -4.32 -10.45
N LEU A 55 -6.53 -4.26 -9.83
CA LEU A 55 -6.11 -3.10 -9.05
C LEU A 55 -5.99 -1.84 -9.91
N SER A 56 -5.37 -1.96 -11.09
CA SER A 56 -5.17 -0.85 -12.01
C SER A 56 -6.50 -0.26 -12.47
N SER A 57 -7.42 -1.12 -12.91
CA SER A 57 -8.77 -0.69 -13.31
C SER A 57 -9.55 -0.08 -12.15
N THR A 58 -9.48 -0.67 -10.95
CA THR A 58 -10.15 -0.15 -9.75
C THR A 58 -9.62 1.23 -9.35
N ILE A 59 -8.29 1.39 -9.29
CA ILE A 59 -7.64 2.66 -8.96
C ILE A 59 -8.00 3.70 -10.03
N GLN A 60 -7.88 3.37 -11.32
CA GLN A 60 -8.17 4.29 -12.42
C GLN A 60 -9.60 4.85 -12.38
N GLN A 61 -10.58 4.05 -11.94
CA GLN A 61 -11.98 4.50 -11.79
C GLN A 61 -12.18 5.54 -10.69
N GLN A 62 -11.26 5.60 -9.72
CA GLN A 62 -11.35 6.47 -8.55
C GLN A 62 -10.42 7.70 -8.65
N LEU A 63 -9.42 7.66 -9.53
CA LEU A 63 -8.54 8.79 -9.80
C LEU A 63 -9.24 9.84 -10.66
N ILE A 64 -8.97 11.11 -10.37
CA ILE A 64 -9.55 12.26 -11.07
C ILE A 64 -8.44 13.04 -11.80
N PHE A 65 -7.27 13.16 -11.18
CA PHE A 65 -6.15 13.96 -11.67
C PHE A 65 -5.00 13.10 -12.18
N LEU A 66 -4.87 11.87 -11.68
CA LEU A 66 -3.81 10.95 -12.04
C LEU A 66 -4.26 9.85 -13.02
N ASP A 67 -3.29 9.33 -13.77
CA ASP A 67 -3.45 8.18 -14.67
C ASP A 67 -2.79 6.96 -14.02
N ALA A 68 -3.60 5.96 -13.67
CA ALA A 68 -3.16 4.73 -13.01
C ALA A 68 -2.08 4.02 -13.82
N ASN A 69 -2.17 4.04 -15.17
CA ASN A 69 -1.20 3.36 -16.04
C ASN A 69 0.19 4.00 -15.95
N LYS A 70 0.27 5.27 -15.57
CA LYS A 70 1.54 5.99 -15.40
C LYS A 70 2.08 5.87 -14.00
N ILE A 71 1.21 5.94 -12.99
CA ILE A 71 1.66 5.98 -11.60
C ILE A 71 1.97 4.59 -11.03
N LEU A 72 1.20 3.56 -11.39
CA LEU A 72 1.32 2.25 -10.76
C LEU A 72 2.66 1.55 -11.03
N PRO A 73 3.27 1.66 -12.23
CA PRO A 73 4.62 1.15 -12.44
C PRO A 73 5.65 1.79 -11.49
N ILE A 74 5.59 3.12 -11.35
CA ILE A 74 6.49 3.89 -10.46
C ILE A 74 6.29 3.46 -9.00
N LEU A 75 5.03 3.32 -8.57
CA LEU A 75 4.70 2.88 -7.22
C LEU A 75 5.13 1.43 -6.97
N ASN A 76 5.00 0.55 -7.96
CA ASN A 76 5.44 -0.84 -7.86
C ASN A 76 6.97 -0.95 -7.71
N ASP A 77 7.73 -0.10 -8.42
CA ASP A 77 9.18 -0.03 -8.28
C ASP A 77 9.58 0.46 -6.87
N ILE A 78 8.93 1.53 -6.39
CA ILE A 78 9.13 2.05 -5.03
C ILE A 78 8.83 0.98 -3.99
N TYR A 79 7.69 0.29 -4.12
CA TYR A 79 7.31 -0.79 -3.22
C TYR A 79 8.37 -1.89 -3.18
N SER A 80 8.79 -2.37 -4.36
CA SER A 80 9.78 -3.44 -4.47
C SER A 80 11.11 -3.06 -3.83
N ASN A 81 11.54 -1.81 -3.99
CA ASN A 81 12.77 -1.31 -3.37
C ASN A 81 12.63 -1.18 -1.85
N ILE A 82 11.49 -0.71 -1.33
CA ILE A 82 11.24 -0.65 0.12
C ILE A 82 11.24 -2.04 0.73
N VAL A 83 10.52 -3.00 0.12
CA VAL A 83 10.48 -4.40 0.58
C VAL A 83 11.87 -5.00 0.64
N LYS A 84 12.68 -4.76 -0.40
CA LYS A 84 14.07 -5.22 -0.47
C LYS A 84 14.95 -4.60 0.62
N ASP A 85 14.89 -3.28 0.79
CA ASP A 85 15.75 -2.56 1.75
C ASP A 85 15.36 -2.82 3.21
N LEU A 86 14.12 -3.23 3.46
CA LEU A 86 13.62 -3.67 4.76
C LEU A 86 13.76 -5.18 5.01
N ASP A 87 14.28 -5.94 4.04
CA ASP A 87 14.39 -7.41 4.09
C ASP A 87 13.04 -8.08 4.43
N LEU A 88 11.97 -7.64 3.77
CA LEU A 88 10.62 -8.15 3.95
C LEU A 88 10.24 -9.16 2.86
N ASP A 89 9.39 -10.12 3.21
CA ASP A 89 8.75 -10.98 2.22
C ASP A 89 7.76 -10.18 1.36
N PHE A 90 7.75 -10.46 0.07
CA PHE A 90 6.69 -9.98 -0.81
C PHE A 90 5.32 -10.50 -0.36
N SER A 91 4.32 -9.62 -0.32
CA SER A 91 2.93 -9.96 -0.04
C SER A 91 1.97 -9.21 -0.95
N ASN A 92 1.09 -9.94 -1.63
CA ASN A 92 0.01 -9.35 -2.43
C ASN A 92 -0.89 -8.42 -1.62
N SER A 93 -1.16 -8.73 -0.35
CA SER A 93 -2.00 -7.88 0.50
C SER A 93 -1.33 -6.56 0.85
N LEU A 94 -0.01 -6.57 1.07
CA LEU A 94 0.78 -5.38 1.35
C LEU A 94 0.94 -4.53 0.08
N LEU A 95 1.24 -5.16 -1.06
CA LEU A 95 1.30 -4.50 -2.36
C LEU A 95 -0.02 -3.81 -2.69
N THR A 96 -1.15 -4.51 -2.57
CA THR A 96 -2.48 -3.92 -2.80
C THR A 96 -2.72 -2.71 -1.91
N ALA A 97 -2.47 -2.85 -0.60
CA ALA A 97 -2.69 -1.76 0.35
C ALA A 97 -1.80 -0.56 0.01
N PHE A 98 -0.55 -0.81 -0.35
CA PHE A 98 0.42 0.20 -0.74
C PHE A 98 0.01 0.94 -2.02
N LEU A 99 -0.31 0.22 -3.10
CA LEU A 99 -0.69 0.82 -4.38
C LEU A 99 -1.96 1.65 -4.26
N MET A 100 -2.98 1.12 -3.57
CA MET A 100 -4.24 1.82 -3.32
C MET A 100 -4.01 3.09 -2.49
N HIS A 101 -3.37 2.96 -1.32
CA HIS A 101 -3.17 4.09 -0.42
C HIS A 101 -2.34 5.19 -1.10
N THR A 102 -1.23 4.81 -1.73
CA THR A 102 -0.29 5.75 -2.31
C THR A 102 -0.88 6.45 -3.54
N SER A 103 -1.65 5.76 -4.37
CA SER A 103 -2.35 6.40 -5.50
C SER A 103 -3.29 7.52 -5.03
N PHE A 104 -4.10 7.26 -4.00
CA PHE A 104 -4.98 8.28 -3.42
C PHE A 104 -4.26 9.33 -2.60
N MET A 105 -3.11 8.98 -2.02
CA MET A 105 -2.22 9.94 -1.38
C MET A 105 -1.74 10.97 -2.39
N LEU A 106 -1.22 10.55 -3.55
CA LEU A 106 -0.74 11.46 -4.59
C LEU A 106 -1.84 12.40 -5.11
N GLU A 107 -3.07 11.89 -5.29
CA GLU A 107 -4.26 12.70 -5.59
C GLU A 107 -4.46 13.83 -4.57
N ARG A 108 -4.40 13.50 -3.27
CA ARG A 108 -4.53 14.49 -2.20
C ARG A 108 -3.38 15.48 -2.19
N LEU A 109 -2.15 15.04 -2.44
CA LEU A 109 -0.97 15.91 -2.48
C LEU A 109 -1.07 16.92 -3.63
N ILE A 110 -1.49 16.48 -4.82
CA ILE A 110 -1.72 17.36 -5.98
C ILE A 110 -2.81 18.38 -5.66
N LYS A 111 -3.87 17.95 -4.98
CA LYS A 111 -4.96 18.83 -4.52
C LYS A 111 -4.59 19.71 -3.32
N LYS A 112 -3.40 19.56 -2.75
CA LYS A 112 -2.94 20.24 -1.52
C LYS A 112 -3.87 20.00 -0.32
N GLN A 113 -4.34 18.77 -0.19
CA GLN A 113 -5.25 18.31 0.88
C GLN A 113 -4.63 17.14 1.67
N PRO A 114 -3.44 17.31 2.28
CA PRO A 114 -2.78 16.22 2.99
C PRO A 114 -3.57 15.77 4.22
N LEU A 115 -3.48 14.48 4.55
CA LEU A 115 -4.08 13.94 5.76
C LEU A 115 -3.27 14.35 6.99
N ALA A 116 -3.98 14.64 8.08
CA ALA A 116 -3.37 14.74 9.39
C ALA A 116 -3.05 13.33 9.92
N TYR A 117 -1.96 13.22 10.70
CA TYR A 117 -1.59 11.99 11.39
C TYR A 117 -1.37 12.27 12.87
N LYS A 118 -2.01 11.47 13.74
CA LYS A 118 -1.87 11.63 15.19
C LYS A 118 -0.63 10.87 15.66
N HIS A 119 0.15 11.47 16.55
CA HIS A 119 1.34 10.85 17.15
C HIS A 119 2.51 10.59 16.19
N LEU A 120 2.66 11.42 15.16
CA LEU A 120 3.76 11.37 14.18
C LEU A 120 5.13 11.16 14.84
N ASN A 121 5.49 12.00 15.81
CA ASN A 121 6.77 11.91 16.52
C ASN A 121 6.99 10.55 17.21
N THR A 122 5.91 9.92 17.71
CA THR A 122 6.01 8.60 18.35
C THR A 122 6.23 7.51 17.32
N LEU A 123 5.54 7.58 16.18
CA LEU A 123 5.73 6.66 15.06
C LEU A 123 7.16 6.77 14.50
N GLN A 124 7.65 7.99 14.21
CA GLN A 124 9.01 8.23 13.72
C GLN A 124 10.08 7.69 14.67
N ARG A 125 9.90 7.83 15.99
CA ARG A 125 10.85 7.25 16.96
C ARG A 125 10.76 5.72 17.02
N LYS A 126 9.55 5.16 17.02
CA LYS A 126 9.35 3.71 17.16
C LYS A 126 9.82 2.94 15.92
N TYR A 127 9.54 3.47 14.74
CA TYR A 127 9.79 2.84 13.46
C TYR A 127 10.78 3.63 12.61
N SER A 128 11.82 4.20 13.24
CA SER A 128 12.78 5.09 12.58
C SER A 128 13.43 4.47 11.35
N ASN A 129 13.80 3.19 11.41
CA ASN A 129 14.37 2.49 10.26
C ASN A 129 13.40 2.44 9.08
N ILE A 130 12.16 1.99 9.32
CA ILE A 130 11.11 1.91 8.29
C ILE A 130 10.80 3.30 7.74
N TYR A 131 10.70 4.29 8.64
CA TYR A 131 10.47 5.68 8.26
C TYR A 131 11.54 6.20 7.30
N ASN A 132 12.81 6.01 7.63
CA ASN A 132 13.91 6.49 6.81
C ASN A 132 13.91 5.81 5.43
N VAL A 133 13.75 4.48 5.38
CA VAL A 133 13.70 3.76 4.10
C VAL A 133 12.53 4.23 3.23
N VAL A 134 11.33 4.37 3.81
CA VAL A 134 10.16 4.88 3.09
C VAL A 134 10.42 6.32 2.62
N TYR A 135 10.95 7.19 3.47
CA TYR A 135 11.23 8.58 3.12
C TYR A 135 12.16 8.69 1.91
N GLU A 136 13.29 7.96 1.92
CA GLU A 136 14.28 7.96 0.84
C GLU A 136 13.66 7.53 -0.50
N HIS A 137 12.88 6.44 -0.51
CA HIS A 137 12.23 5.95 -1.73
C HIS A 137 11.10 6.88 -2.24
N PHE A 138 10.57 7.74 -1.38
CA PHE A 138 9.56 8.72 -1.79
C PHE A 138 10.16 10.04 -2.30
N LEU A 139 11.47 10.26 -2.19
CA LEU A 139 12.10 11.46 -2.78
C LEU A 139 11.88 11.54 -4.30
N VAL A 140 11.89 10.40 -5.00
CA VAL A 140 11.65 10.35 -6.45
C VAL A 140 10.25 10.83 -6.84
N ILE A 141 9.25 10.62 -5.97
CA ILE A 141 7.87 11.06 -6.19
C ILE A 141 7.77 12.59 -6.21
N LYS A 142 8.52 13.26 -5.35
CA LYS A 142 8.55 14.73 -5.29
C LYS A 142 8.99 15.31 -6.64
N ASP A 143 9.99 14.70 -7.26
CA ASP A 143 10.53 15.17 -8.54
C ASP A 143 9.62 14.85 -9.72
N ILE A 144 8.97 13.67 -9.72
CA ILE A 144 8.07 13.25 -10.81
C ILE A 144 6.77 14.04 -10.79
N PHE A 145 6.17 14.21 -9.61
CA PHE A 145 4.82 14.76 -9.47
C PHE A 145 4.81 16.24 -9.09
N TYR A 146 5.98 16.84 -8.86
CA TYR A 146 6.14 18.24 -8.44
C TYR A 146 5.24 18.60 -7.24
N CYS A 147 5.03 17.65 -6.33
CA CYS A 147 4.19 17.80 -5.16
C CYS A 147 5.01 17.68 -3.88
N GLU A 148 4.56 18.36 -2.82
CA GLU A 148 5.16 18.23 -1.50
C GLU A 148 4.66 16.95 -0.83
N ILE A 149 5.59 16.14 -0.33
CA ILE A 149 5.28 14.93 0.42
C ILE A 149 5.33 15.27 1.90
N TYR A 150 4.16 15.27 2.54
CA TYR A 150 4.02 15.59 3.96
C TYR A 150 4.37 14.38 4.81
N GLU A 151 5.09 14.60 5.91
CA GLU A 151 5.47 13.53 6.84
C GLU A 151 4.26 12.77 7.41
N THR A 152 3.11 13.45 7.53
CA THR A 152 1.85 12.85 7.98
C THR A 152 1.27 11.85 6.99
N GLU A 153 1.52 12.01 5.69
CA GLU A 153 1.10 11.05 4.67
C GLU A 153 2.06 9.84 4.66
N LEU A 154 3.36 10.08 4.77
CA LEU A 154 4.35 9.00 4.93
C LEU A 154 4.12 8.15 6.18
N ALA A 155 3.60 8.75 7.26
CA ALA A 155 3.30 8.03 8.49
C ALA A 155 2.33 6.86 8.30
N TYR A 156 1.32 7.00 7.43
CA TYR A 156 0.39 5.90 7.11
C TYR A 156 1.07 4.77 6.35
N ILE A 157 2.01 5.09 5.46
CA ILE A 157 2.81 4.10 4.73
C ILE A 157 3.73 3.36 5.70
N VAL A 158 4.40 4.10 6.58
CA VAL A 158 5.29 3.53 7.60
C VAL A 158 4.53 2.62 8.56
N GLU A 159 3.33 3.02 8.99
CA GLU A 159 2.44 2.20 9.83
C GLU A 159 2.09 0.88 9.12
N MET A 160 1.74 0.94 7.83
CA MET A 160 1.43 -0.24 7.02
C MET A 160 2.59 -1.25 6.95
N PHE A 161 3.81 -0.78 6.65
CA PHE A 161 5.00 -1.66 6.63
C PHE A 161 5.36 -2.17 8.03
N ALA A 162 5.21 -1.34 9.05
CA ALA A 162 5.47 -1.73 10.44
C ALA A 162 4.53 -2.84 10.92
N GLU A 163 3.22 -2.71 10.67
CA GLU A 163 2.22 -3.73 11.01
C GLU A 163 2.53 -5.05 10.31
N PHE A 164 2.90 -5.01 9.03
CA PHE A 164 3.29 -6.21 8.29
C PHE A 164 4.53 -6.88 8.90
N ALA A 165 5.59 -6.10 9.15
CA ALA A 165 6.82 -6.60 9.75
C ALA A 165 6.62 -7.17 11.17
N GLU A 166 5.72 -6.58 11.96
CA GLU A 166 5.38 -7.08 13.30
C GLU A 166 4.55 -8.37 13.24
N SER A 167 3.62 -8.50 12.29
CA SER A 167 2.76 -9.70 12.15
C SER A 167 3.56 -10.99 11.95
N LYS A 168 4.72 -10.90 11.28
CA LYS A 168 5.64 -12.00 11.00
C LYS A 168 6.46 -12.45 12.22
N LYS A 169 6.62 -11.61 13.25
CA LYS A 169 7.35 -11.96 14.49
C LYS A 169 6.53 -12.83 15.44
N THR A 170 5.22 -12.91 15.21
CA THR A 170 4.25 -13.62 16.06
C THR A 170 3.77 -14.96 15.48
N SER A 171 4.28 -15.37 14.30
CA SER A 171 4.04 -16.69 13.69
C SER A 171 5.32 -17.53 13.72
#